data_AF-A0A7V4EJC4-F1
#
_entry.id   AF-A0A7V4EJC4-F1
#
_cell.length_a   1.000
_cell.length_b   1.000
_cell.length_c   1.000
_cell.angle_alpha   90.00
_cell.angle_beta   90.00
_cell.angle_gamma   90.00
#
_symmetry.space_group_name_H-M   'P 1'
#
loop_
_entity.id
_entity.type
_entity.pdbx_description
1 polymer ?
#
loop_
_entity_poly.entity_id
_entity_poly.type
_entity_poly.pdbx_seq_one_letter_code
_entity_poly.pdbx_strand_id
1 'polypeptide(L)'
;MTRFLILFLAILTLAPAHAQGPFPDVMPLDPYAASVQRLKDIGVLFGYPDGTFRGSKCVTRAELAVVVARMMEYFIQSLPAGVSLQSDSPGLATRLAQIDPVTARQTLQRNGVQLSAHFLNSSEQSATLDEVSELVYLAVARLIEHVSPPWEGGLEPPPSHDQGN
;
A
#
# COMPACT_ATOMS: atom_id res chain seq x y z
N MET A 1 34.25 10.74 46.07
CA MET A 1 34.50 9.66 45.09
C MET A 1 33.23 9.21 44.34
N THR A 2 32.02 9.53 44.82
CA THR A 2 30.73 9.18 44.18
C THR A 2 30.33 10.04 42.98
N ARG A 3 30.94 11.22 42.78
CA ARG A 3 30.62 12.13 41.65
C ARG A 3 31.23 11.69 40.31
N PHE A 4 32.33 10.95 40.31
CA PHE A 4 32.92 10.36 39.11
C PHE A 4 32.18 9.10 38.63
N LEU A 5 31.55 8.37 39.55
CA LEU A 5 30.79 7.14 39.24
C LEU A 5 29.49 7.43 38.47
N ILE A 6 28.83 8.56 38.74
CA ILE A 6 27.59 8.96 38.06
C ILE A 6 27.87 9.44 36.63
N LEU A 7 29.00 10.12 36.40
CA LEU A 7 29.41 10.54 35.04
C LEU A 7 29.86 9.35 34.17
N PHE A 8 30.47 8.33 34.77
CA PHE A 8 30.83 7.10 34.06
C PHE A 8 29.62 6.21 33.73
N LEU A 9 28.59 6.22 34.58
CA LEU A 9 27.32 5.51 34.35
C LEU A 9 26.41 6.24 33.33
N ALA A 10 26.47 7.57 33.24
CA ALA A 10 25.72 8.35 32.25
C ALA A 10 26.26 8.24 30.81
N ILE A 11 27.55 7.92 30.64
CA ILE A 11 28.17 7.73 29.32
C ILE A 11 27.93 6.29 28.80
N LEU A 12 27.70 5.31 29.68
CA LEU A 12 27.47 3.91 29.31
C LEU A 12 26.05 3.64 28.75
N THR A 13 25.10 4.57 28.95
CA THR A 13 23.71 4.39 28.49
C THR A 13 23.41 4.98 27.12
N LEU A 14 24.34 5.74 26.51
CA LEU A 14 24.14 6.30 25.18
C LEU A 14 24.59 5.32 24.10
N ALA A 15 24.03 4.11 24.10
CA ALA A 15 24.11 3.27 22.92
C ALA A 15 23.45 4.04 21.76
N PRO A 16 24.08 4.14 20.58
CA PRO A 16 23.42 4.72 19.43
C PRO A 16 22.12 3.94 19.21
N ALA A 17 20.99 4.64 19.19
CA ALA A 17 19.74 4.06 18.73
C ALA A 17 19.95 3.70 17.26
N HIS A 18 20.35 2.46 16.99
CA HIS A 18 20.38 1.96 15.63
C HIS A 18 18.95 2.01 15.13
N ALA A 19 18.69 2.87 14.13
CA ALA A 19 17.43 2.88 13.44
C ALA A 19 17.11 1.44 13.04
N GLN A 20 16.01 0.90 13.56
CA GLN A 20 15.57 -0.43 13.19
C GLN A 20 14.86 -0.33 11.84
N GLY A 21 15.12 -1.30 10.96
CA GLY A 21 14.41 -1.37 9.69
C GLY A 21 12.92 -1.70 9.87
N PRO A 22 12.10 -1.52 8.82
CA PRO A 22 10.67 -1.89 8.85
C PRO A 22 10.46 -3.39 9.07
N PHE A 23 11.44 -4.21 8.71
CA PHE A 23 11.48 -5.66 8.92
C PHE A 23 12.93 -6.06 9.29
N PRO A 24 13.15 -7.22 9.93
CA PRO A 24 14.50 -7.68 10.32
C PRO A 24 15.47 -7.86 9.14
N ASP A 25 14.94 -8.11 7.95
CA ASP A 25 15.68 -8.33 6.71
C ASP A 25 15.70 -7.11 5.78
N VAL A 26 15.26 -5.95 6.26
CA VAL A 26 15.33 -4.68 5.53
C VAL A 26 16.23 -3.73 6.31
N MET A 27 17.38 -3.37 5.73
CA MET A 27 18.30 -2.45 6.37
C MET A 27 17.78 -1.01 6.24
N PRO A 28 17.96 -0.14 7.24
CA PRO A 28 17.50 1.26 7.18
C PRO A 28 18.04 2.06 5.99
N LEU A 29 19.20 1.66 5.46
CA LEU A 29 19.86 2.30 4.32
C LEU A 29 19.49 1.66 2.97
N ASP A 30 18.67 0.62 2.95
CA ASP A 30 18.20 0.06 1.68
C ASP A 30 17.39 1.11 0.91
N PRO A 31 17.59 1.26 -0.42
CA PRO A 31 16.91 2.28 -1.21
C PRO A 31 15.38 2.26 -1.11
N TYR A 32 14.80 1.08 -0.79
CA TYR A 32 13.36 0.86 -0.67
C TYR A 32 12.86 0.85 0.78
N ALA A 33 13.72 0.98 1.79
CA ALA A 33 13.33 0.85 3.20
C ALA A 33 12.24 1.85 3.61
N ALA A 34 12.37 3.11 3.19
CA ALA A 34 11.38 4.16 3.47
C ALA A 34 10.01 3.85 2.84
N SER A 35 10.00 3.33 1.62
CA SER A 35 8.77 2.93 0.92
C SER A 35 8.10 1.74 1.60
N VAL A 36 8.89 0.73 1.98
CA VAL A 36 8.41 -0.45 2.71
C VAL A 36 7.83 -0.05 4.08
N GLN A 37 8.51 0.84 4.81
CA GLN A 37 8.01 1.38 6.08
C GLN A 37 6.67 2.06 5.88
N ARG A 38 6.54 2.98 4.91
CA ARG A 38 5.29 3.69 4.65
C ARG A 38 4.15 2.74 4.30
N LEU A 39 4.40 1.76 3.42
CA LEU A 39 3.39 0.77 3.02
C LEU A 39 3.00 -0.15 4.18
N LYS A 40 3.91 -0.42 5.12
CA LYS A 40 3.63 -1.13 6.36
C LYS A 40 2.75 -0.31 7.29
N ASP A 41 3.07 0.97 7.49
CA ASP A 41 2.34 1.86 8.38
C ASP A 41 0.89 2.05 7.95
N ILE A 42 0.62 2.08 6.64
CA ILE A 42 -0.75 2.19 6.09
C ILE A 42 -1.46 0.82 5.92
N GLY A 43 -0.84 -0.29 6.35
CA GLY A 43 -1.46 -1.62 6.29
C GLY A 43 -1.60 -2.20 4.87
N VAL A 44 -0.81 -1.73 3.90
CA VAL A 44 -0.74 -2.34 2.56
C VAL A 44 0.21 -3.54 2.56
N LEU A 45 1.33 -3.43 3.28
CA LEU A 45 2.32 -4.50 3.47
C LEU A 45 2.34 -5.01 4.92
N PHE A 46 2.31 -6.32 5.10
CA PHE A 46 2.40 -6.97 6.43
C PHE A 46 3.66 -7.83 6.62
N GLY A 47 4.39 -8.09 5.53
CA GLY A 47 5.46 -9.09 5.53
C GLY A 47 4.93 -10.52 5.51
N TYR A 48 5.84 -11.48 5.69
CA TYR A 48 5.56 -12.90 5.76
C TYR A 48 5.28 -13.35 7.20
N PRO A 49 4.70 -14.53 7.43
CA PRO A 49 4.39 -15.04 8.78
C PRO A 49 5.61 -15.18 9.70
N ASP A 50 6.82 -15.27 9.14
CA ASP A 50 8.09 -15.29 9.88
C ASP A 50 8.59 -13.89 10.27
N GLY A 51 7.83 -12.84 9.94
CA GLY A 51 8.15 -11.45 10.25
C GLY A 51 9.10 -10.78 9.26
N THR A 52 9.40 -11.40 8.12
CA THR A 52 10.32 -10.85 7.10
C THR A 52 9.59 -10.13 5.96
N PHE A 53 10.30 -9.33 5.16
CA PHE A 53 9.79 -8.71 3.92
C PHE A 53 10.19 -9.48 2.66
N ARG A 54 11.32 -10.17 2.68
CA ARG A 54 11.93 -10.94 1.59
C ARG A 54 12.08 -10.12 0.30
N GLY A 55 12.68 -8.92 0.39
CA GLY A 55 12.78 -7.97 -0.72
C GLY A 55 13.50 -8.48 -1.98
N SER A 56 14.31 -9.54 -1.87
CA SER A 56 14.99 -10.20 -3.00
C SER A 56 14.19 -11.36 -3.63
N LYS A 57 13.07 -11.78 -3.03
CA LYS A 57 12.20 -12.84 -3.56
C LYS A 57 11.27 -12.25 -4.62
N CYS A 58 11.15 -12.93 -5.76
CA CYS A 58 10.12 -12.60 -6.74
C CYS A 58 8.72 -12.75 -6.12
N VAL A 59 7.90 -11.73 -6.31
CA VAL A 59 6.51 -11.73 -5.86
C VAL A 59 5.70 -12.74 -6.68
N THR A 60 4.85 -13.53 -6.02
CA THR A 60 3.89 -14.39 -6.73
C THR A 60 2.75 -13.57 -7.29
N ARG A 61 2.01 -14.11 -8.27
CA ARG A 61 0.81 -13.44 -8.81
C ARG A 61 -0.25 -13.20 -7.74
N ALA A 62 -0.43 -14.16 -6.82
CA ALA A 62 -1.30 -14.02 -5.67
C ALA A 62 -0.86 -12.87 -4.74
N GLU A 63 0.44 -12.82 -4.40
CA GLU A 63 1.01 -11.77 -3.55
C GLU A 63 0.87 -10.39 -4.21
N LEU A 64 1.14 -10.28 -5.52
CA LEU A 64 0.96 -9.07 -6.30
C LEU A 64 -0.50 -8.59 -6.26
N ALA A 65 -1.45 -9.49 -6.51
CA ALA A 65 -2.88 -9.17 -6.47
C ALA A 65 -3.31 -8.65 -5.10
N VAL A 66 -2.82 -9.26 -4.01
CA VAL A 66 -3.11 -8.82 -2.64
C VAL A 66 -2.59 -7.40 -2.40
N VAL A 67 -1.34 -7.11 -2.79
CA VAL A 67 -0.75 -5.78 -2.59
C VAL A 67 -1.53 -4.72 -3.37
N VAL A 68 -1.84 -4.97 -4.64
CA VAL A 68 -2.58 -4.02 -5.48
C VAL A 68 -4.02 -3.82 -4.97
N ALA A 69 -4.71 -4.89 -4.55
CA ALA A 69 -6.05 -4.80 -3.98
C ALA A 69 -6.08 -3.95 -2.70
N ARG A 70 -5.13 -4.16 -1.79
CA ARG A 70 -5.00 -3.37 -0.55
C ARG A 70 -4.69 -1.91 -0.86
N MET A 71 -3.79 -1.65 -1.79
CA MET A 71 -3.46 -0.30 -2.24
C MET A 71 -4.70 0.42 -2.79
N MET A 72 -5.46 -0.23 -3.68
CA MET A 72 -6.67 0.36 -4.24
C MET A 72 -7.72 0.67 -3.15
N GLU A 73 -7.98 -0.26 -2.23
CA GLU A 73 -8.93 -0.04 -1.14
C GLU A 73 -8.48 1.08 -0.20
N TYR A 74 -7.18 1.17 0.09
CA TYR A 74 -6.63 2.30 0.85
C TYR A 74 -6.90 3.62 0.12
N PHE A 75 -6.55 3.71 -1.18
CA PHE A 75 -6.76 4.94 -1.95
C PHE A 75 -8.22 5.35 -2.02
N ILE A 76 -9.11 4.44 -2.43
CA ILE A 76 -10.56 4.70 -2.56
C ILE A 76 -11.15 5.23 -1.26
N GLN A 77 -10.74 4.70 -0.11
CA GLN A 77 -11.26 5.15 1.20
C GLN A 77 -10.57 6.41 1.72
N SER A 78 -9.32 6.65 1.31
CA SER A 78 -8.55 7.85 1.68
C SER A 78 -8.84 9.07 0.82
N LEU A 79 -9.77 8.97 -0.14
CA LEU A 79 -10.20 10.06 -1.01
C LEU A 79 -11.49 10.73 -0.47
N PRO A 80 -11.39 11.80 0.36
CA PRO A 80 -12.45 12.80 0.42
C PRO A 80 -12.31 13.73 -0.80
N ALA A 81 -13.43 14.32 -1.25
CA ALA A 81 -13.40 15.46 -2.15
C ALA A 81 -12.65 16.63 -1.46
N GLY A 82 -11.33 16.68 -1.59
CA GLY A 82 -10.45 17.65 -0.94
C GLY A 82 -9.98 17.27 0.47
N VAL A 83 -8.67 16.98 0.59
CA VAL A 83 -7.80 17.08 1.78
C VAL A 83 -8.19 16.33 3.07
N SER A 84 -7.52 15.20 3.34
CA SER A 84 -6.51 15.01 4.41
C SER A 84 -6.12 13.52 4.46
N LEU A 85 -4.82 13.21 4.49
CA LEU A 85 -4.29 11.85 4.63
C LEU A 85 -4.44 11.37 6.09
N GLN A 86 -5.66 11.47 6.64
CA GLN A 86 -5.92 11.03 7.99
C GLN A 86 -5.99 9.50 7.97
N SER A 87 -4.99 8.87 8.58
CA SER A 87 -4.79 7.43 8.81
C SER A 87 -5.94 6.71 9.54
N ASP A 88 -7.06 7.38 9.78
CA ASP A 88 -7.94 7.08 10.91
C ASP A 88 -9.36 6.72 10.47
N SER A 89 -9.54 6.14 9.27
CA SER A 89 -10.79 5.40 8.99
C SER A 89 -10.84 4.21 9.95
N PRO A 90 -11.72 4.19 10.98
CA PRO A 90 -11.70 3.16 12.01
C PRO A 90 -11.85 1.77 11.37
N GLY A 91 -10.88 0.89 11.61
CA GLY A 91 -10.90 -0.48 11.08
C GLY A 91 -10.41 -0.65 9.63
N LEU A 92 -9.93 0.38 8.93
CA LEU A 92 -9.35 0.23 7.59
C LEU A 92 -8.17 -0.73 7.59
N ALA A 93 -7.19 -0.54 8.49
CA ALA A 93 -6.04 -1.45 8.61
C ALA A 93 -6.48 -2.90 8.87
N THR A 94 -7.51 -3.11 9.71
CA THR A 94 -8.09 -4.43 9.94
C THR A 94 -8.69 -5.03 8.67
N ARG A 95 -9.46 -4.24 7.90
CA ARG A 95 -10.04 -4.69 6.64
C ARG A 95 -8.97 -5.03 5.61
N LEU A 96 -7.93 -4.21 5.49
CA LEU A 96 -6.80 -4.47 4.58
C LEU A 96 -6.05 -5.75 4.97
N ALA A 97 -5.88 -6.01 6.28
CA ALA A 97 -5.27 -7.24 6.78
C ALA A 97 -6.06 -8.51 6.40
N GLN A 98 -7.39 -8.42 6.29
CA GLN A 98 -8.26 -9.53 5.88
C GLN A 98 -8.26 -9.80 4.38
N ILE A 99 -7.63 -8.94 3.55
CA ILE A 99 -7.54 -9.19 2.11
C ILE A 99 -6.52 -10.31 1.87
N ASP A 100 -7.02 -11.52 1.67
CA ASP A 100 -6.27 -12.70 1.22
C ASP A 100 -6.29 -12.82 -0.32
N PRO A 101 -5.59 -13.80 -0.94
CA PRO A 101 -5.60 -13.95 -2.39
C PRO A 101 -6.98 -14.18 -3.04
N VAL A 102 -7.95 -14.76 -2.33
CA VAL A 102 -9.32 -14.93 -2.83
C VAL A 102 -10.04 -13.58 -2.82
N THR A 103 -10.00 -12.89 -1.68
CA THR A 103 -10.62 -11.58 -1.49
C THR A 103 -9.98 -10.51 -2.38
N ALA A 104 -8.67 -10.61 -2.64
CA ALA A 104 -7.95 -9.71 -3.54
C ALA A 104 -8.50 -9.77 -4.96
N ARG A 105 -8.73 -10.98 -5.49
CA ARG A 105 -9.33 -11.18 -6.82
C ARG A 105 -10.71 -10.54 -6.92
N GLN A 106 -11.56 -10.77 -5.92
CA GLN A 106 -12.89 -10.18 -5.85
C GLN A 106 -12.85 -8.66 -5.74
N THR A 107 -11.90 -8.13 -4.97
CA THR A 107 -11.71 -6.69 -4.77
C THR A 107 -11.26 -6.01 -6.06
N LEU A 108 -10.30 -6.59 -6.77
CA LEU A 108 -9.84 -6.08 -8.06
C LEU A 108 -10.99 -6.10 -9.08
N GLN A 109 -11.71 -7.22 -9.19
CA GLN A 109 -12.84 -7.34 -10.10
C GLN A 109 -13.96 -6.33 -9.80
N ARG A 110 -14.31 -6.14 -8.52
CA ARG A 110 -15.30 -5.13 -8.06
C ARG A 110 -14.88 -3.71 -8.42
N ASN A 111 -13.58 -3.43 -8.43
CA ASN A 111 -13.03 -2.13 -8.83
C ASN A 111 -12.68 -2.06 -10.33
N GLY A 112 -13.24 -2.94 -11.16
CA GLY A 112 -13.10 -2.88 -12.62
C GLY A 112 -11.78 -3.41 -13.17
N VAL A 113 -10.93 -4.03 -12.34
CA VAL A 113 -9.68 -4.67 -12.74
C VAL A 113 -9.91 -6.16 -12.95
N GLN A 114 -9.89 -6.60 -14.21
CA GLN A 114 -10.10 -8.01 -14.56
C GLN A 114 -8.75 -8.71 -14.73
N LEU A 115 -8.52 -9.76 -13.94
CA LEU A 115 -7.32 -10.59 -14.05
C LEU A 115 -7.53 -11.67 -15.12
N SER A 116 -6.49 -11.91 -15.92
CA SER A 116 -6.53 -12.95 -16.96
C SER A 116 -6.65 -14.35 -16.35
N ALA A 117 -7.28 -15.29 -17.07
CA ALA A 117 -7.37 -16.68 -16.64
C ALA A 117 -5.98 -17.30 -16.42
N HIS A 118 -5.00 -16.94 -17.24
CA HIS A 118 -3.60 -17.35 -17.06
C HIS A 118 -3.07 -16.90 -15.69
N PHE A 119 -3.24 -15.62 -15.36
CA PHE A 119 -2.79 -15.06 -14.09
C PHE A 119 -3.41 -15.80 -12.89
N LEU A 120 -4.71 -16.10 -12.99
CA LEU A 120 -5.47 -16.79 -11.95
C LEU A 120 -5.08 -18.26 -11.78
N ASN A 121 -4.84 -18.96 -12.89
CA ASN A 121 -4.50 -20.39 -12.89
C ASN A 121 -3.05 -20.67 -12.46
N SER A 122 -2.21 -19.64 -12.46
CA SER A 122 -0.79 -19.73 -12.11
C SER A 122 -0.43 -18.86 -10.90
N SER A 123 -1.34 -18.74 -9.93
CA SER A 123 -1.28 -17.78 -8.82
C SER A 123 0.00 -17.86 -7.97
N GLU A 124 0.53 -19.07 -7.79
CA GLU A 124 1.69 -19.34 -6.95
C GLU A 124 3.03 -19.14 -7.64
N GLN A 125 3.06 -19.00 -8.97
CA GLN A 125 4.32 -18.72 -9.66
C GLN A 125 4.62 -17.21 -9.60
N SER A 126 5.90 -16.88 -9.80
CA SER A 126 6.37 -15.51 -9.88
C SER A 126 5.64 -14.72 -10.96
N ALA A 127 5.20 -13.50 -10.63
CA ALA A 127 4.67 -12.57 -11.59
C ALA A 127 5.77 -12.08 -12.54
N THR A 128 5.47 -11.96 -13.82
CA THR A 128 6.39 -11.35 -14.79
C THR A 128 6.31 -9.83 -14.72
N LEU A 129 7.31 -9.13 -15.27
CA LEU A 129 7.27 -7.66 -15.37
C LEU A 129 6.08 -7.16 -16.20
N ASP A 130 5.67 -7.93 -17.20
CA ASP A 130 4.51 -7.64 -18.02
C ASP A 130 3.22 -7.70 -17.19
N GLU A 131 3.03 -8.77 -16.41
CA GLU A 131 1.88 -8.93 -15.51
C GLU A 131 1.85 -7.87 -14.39
N VAL A 132 3.02 -7.51 -13.85
CA VAL A 132 3.16 -6.42 -12.88
C VAL A 132 2.74 -5.10 -13.50
N SER A 133 3.25 -4.80 -14.69
CA SER A 133 2.97 -3.55 -15.39
C SER A 133 1.50 -3.44 -15.75
N GLU A 134 0.93 -4.49 -16.37
CA GLU A 134 -0.48 -4.57 -16.75
C GLU A 134 -1.39 -4.32 -15.54
N LEU A 135 -1.17 -5.04 -14.45
CA LEU A 135 -2.02 -4.93 -13.27
C LEU A 135 -1.92 -3.54 -12.61
N VAL A 136 -0.70 -2.98 -12.53
CA VAL A 136 -0.49 -1.63 -11.98
C VAL A 136 -1.13 -0.57 -12.87
N TYR A 137 -0.97 -0.65 -14.20
CA TYR A 137 -1.59 0.30 -15.13
C TYR A 137 -3.11 0.27 -15.05
N LEU A 138 -3.71 -0.93 -15.04
CA LEU A 138 -5.15 -1.08 -14.90
C LEU A 138 -5.64 -0.52 -13.55
N ALA A 139 -4.96 -0.83 -12.45
CA ALA A 139 -5.32 -0.32 -11.13
C ALA A 139 -5.27 1.21 -11.07
N VAL A 140 -4.21 1.83 -11.60
CA VAL A 140 -4.08 3.29 -11.65
C VAL A 140 -5.17 3.92 -12.52
N ALA A 141 -5.45 3.35 -13.71
CA ALA A 141 -6.52 3.86 -14.57
C ALA A 141 -7.88 3.85 -13.85
N ARG A 142 -8.21 2.76 -13.14
CA ARG A 142 -9.44 2.65 -12.35
C ARG A 142 -9.50 3.62 -11.18
N LEU A 143 -8.37 3.88 -10.53
CA LEU A 143 -8.31 4.88 -9.46
C LEU A 143 -8.53 6.30 -10.00
N ILE A 144 -8.00 6.63 -11.18
CA ILE A 144 -8.25 7.94 -11.83
C ILE A 144 -9.73 8.08 -12.18
N GLU A 145 -10.36 7.05 -12.76
CA GLU A 145 -11.81 7.04 -13.02
C GLU A 145 -12.66 7.24 -11.76
N HIS A 146 -12.15 6.85 -10.59
CA HIS A 146 -12.82 7.07 -9.31
C HIS A 146 -12.72 8.52 -8.81
N VAL A 147 -11.70 9.27 -9.24
CA VAL A 147 -11.42 10.64 -8.80
C VAL A 147 -11.93 11.68 -9.80
N SER A 148 -11.89 11.38 -11.10
CA SER A 148 -12.31 12.28 -12.18
C SER A 148 -13.83 12.24 -12.39
N PRO A 149 -14.53 13.40 -12.38
CA PRO A 149 -15.93 13.46 -12.76
C PRO A 149 -16.14 13.02 -14.22
N PRO A 150 -17.31 12.46 -14.58
CA PRO A 150 -17.61 11.98 -15.94
C PRO A 150 -17.48 13.03 -17.05
N TRP A 151 -17.50 14.32 -16.72
CA TRP A 151 -17.55 15.44 -17.66
C TRP A 151 -16.16 16.02 -18.02
N GLU A 152 -15.06 15.58 -17.39
CA GLU A 152 -13.70 16.04 -17.73
C GLU A 152 -13.16 15.45 -19.05
N GLY A 153 -13.87 14.50 -19.66
CA GLY A 153 -13.48 13.78 -20.89
C GLY A 153 -14.03 14.34 -22.21
N GLY A 154 -14.54 15.57 -22.25
CA GLY A 154 -15.00 16.23 -23.49
C GLY A 154 -16.50 16.13 -23.80
N LEU A 155 -17.33 15.78 -22.80
CA LEU A 155 -18.77 16.01 -22.86
C LEU A 155 -19.10 17.17 -21.91
N GLU A 156 -19.63 18.25 -22.47
CA GLU A 156 -19.84 19.53 -21.81
C GLU A 156 -20.57 19.37 -20.46
N PRO A 157 -20.19 20.14 -19.41
CA PRO A 157 -20.95 20.16 -18.17
C PRO A 157 -22.42 20.51 -18.45
N PRO A 158 -23.39 19.94 -17.70
CA PRO A 158 -24.78 20.31 -17.87
C PRO A 158 -24.94 21.81 -17.68
N PRO A 159 -25.75 22.50 -18.52
CA PRO A 159 -25.99 23.92 -18.36
C PRO A 159 -26.43 24.19 -16.92
N SER A 160 -25.74 25.12 -16.27
CA SER A 160 -26.10 25.55 -14.93
C SER A 160 -27.56 25.98 -14.95
N HIS A 161 -28.39 25.31 -14.15
CA HIS A 161 -29.69 25.87 -13.82
C HIS A 161 -29.44 27.13 -13.01
N ASP A 162 -29.41 28.24 -13.73
CA ASP A 162 -29.70 29.57 -13.25
C ASP A 162 -30.77 29.49 -12.15
N GLN A 163 -30.37 29.77 -10.91
CA GLN A 163 -31.30 30.24 -9.90
C GLN A 163 -31.11 31.75 -9.73
N GLY A 164 -31.33 32.47 -10.83
CA GLY A 164 -32.02 33.74 -10.76
C GLY A 164 -33.42 33.53 -10.21
N ASN A 165 -33.55 33.58 -8.89
CA ASN A 165 -34.68 34.20 -8.18
C ASN A 165 -34.31 34.43 -6.71
#